data_AF-A0A2V8MQD3-F1
#
_entry.id   AF-A0A2V8MQD3-F1
#
_cell.length_a   1.000
_cell.length_b   1.000
_cell.length_c   1.000
_cell.angle_alpha   90.00
_cell.angle_beta   90.00
_cell.angle_gamma   90.00
#
_symmetry.space_group_name_H-M   'P 1'
#
loop_
_entity.id
_entity.type
_entity.pdbx_description
1 polymer ?
#
loop_
_entity_poly.entity_id
_entity_poly.type
_entity_poly.pdbx_seq_one_letter_code
_entity_poly.pdbx_strand_id
1 'polypeptide(L)'
;ALRDVAEHPALIQQEFNRAFVLMQYYGYLRRNPYDPPELTLDYQGYNFWLAKLNTFGGNYVNAEMVKAFITSDEYRHRFGP
;
A
#
# COMPACT_ATOMS: atom_id res chain seq x y z
N ALA A 1 1.31 15.65 -26.72
CA ALA A 1 0.08 14.86 -26.52
C ALA A 1 0.31 13.65 -25.60
N LEU A 2 1.00 12.57 -26.01
CA LEU A 2 1.27 11.42 -25.11
C LEU A 2 2.26 11.74 -23.97
N ARG A 3 3.25 12.60 -24.24
CA ARG A 3 4.23 13.06 -23.23
C ARG A 3 3.60 13.93 -22.14
N ASP A 4 2.64 14.76 -22.51
CA ASP A 4 1.94 15.67 -21.57
C ASP A 4 1.00 14.92 -20.61
N VAL A 5 0.46 13.76 -21.03
CA VAL A 5 -0.33 12.87 -20.15
C VAL A 5 0.57 12.12 -19.16
N ALA A 6 1.78 11.75 -19.57
CA ALA A 6 2.76 11.05 -18.73
C ALA A 6 3.32 11.94 -17.60
N GLU A 7 3.43 13.25 -17.84
CA GLU A 7 3.93 14.23 -16.86
C GLU A 7 2.81 14.88 -16.04
N HIS A 8 1.56 14.44 -16.19
CA HIS A 8 0.44 15.00 -15.42
C HIS A 8 0.64 14.67 -13.92
N PRO A 9 0.67 15.67 -13.02
CA PRO A 9 0.96 15.45 -11.59
C PRO A 9 0.08 14.39 -10.92
N ALA A 10 -1.17 14.24 -11.39
CA ALA A 10 -2.09 13.21 -10.92
C ALA A 10 -1.62 11.78 -11.25
N LEU A 11 -1.03 11.54 -12.41
CA LEU A 11 -0.51 10.22 -12.79
C LEU A 11 0.70 9.86 -11.93
N ILE A 12 1.62 10.80 -11.74
CA ILE A 12 2.79 10.65 -10.86
C ILE A 12 2.33 10.30 -9.44
N GLN A 13 1.35 11.02 -8.92
CA GLN A 13 0.81 10.76 -7.58
C GLN A 13 0.13 9.39 -7.47
N GLN A 14 -0.61 8.95 -8.49
CA GLN A 14 -1.24 7.63 -8.49
C GLN A 14 -0.20 6.50 -8.50
N GLU A 15 0.81 6.58 -9.36
CA GLU A 15 1.87 5.57 -9.40
C GLU A 15 2.72 5.59 -8.14
N PHE A 16 2.99 6.77 -7.59
CA PHE A 16 3.64 6.89 -6.28
C PHE A 16 2.82 6.22 -5.18
N ASN A 17 1.51 6.45 -5.12
CA ASN A 17 0.65 5.82 -4.12
C ASN A 17 0.64 4.29 -4.26
N ARG A 18 0.55 3.76 -5.50
CA ARG A 18 0.66 2.32 -5.78
C ARG A 18 1.99 1.75 -5.27
N ALA A 19 3.10 2.36 -5.67
CA ALA A 19 4.43 1.95 -5.25
C ALA A 19 4.63 2.06 -3.73
N PHE A 20 4.08 3.10 -3.11
CA PHE A 20 4.14 3.31 -1.67
C PHE A 20 3.43 2.19 -0.92
N VAL A 21 2.23 1.79 -1.34
CA VAL A 21 1.53 0.65 -0.71
C VAL A 21 2.34 -0.64 -0.88
N LEU A 22 2.90 -0.92 -2.07
CA LEU A 22 3.76 -2.09 -2.29
C LEU A 22 4.97 -2.09 -1.34
N MET A 23 5.61 -0.94 -1.14
CA MET A 23 6.74 -0.82 -0.22
C MET A 23 6.36 -1.13 1.24
N GLN A 24 5.12 -0.89 1.66
CA GLN A 24 4.68 -1.30 3.00
C GLN A 24 4.61 -2.82 3.16
N TYR A 25 4.11 -3.53 2.13
CA TYR A 25 4.10 -4.99 2.12
C TYR A 25 5.51 -5.58 2.15
N TYR A 26 6.42 -5.05 1.34
CA TYR A 26 7.81 -5.51 1.34
C TYR A 26 8.56 -5.16 2.61
N GLY A 27 8.43 -3.92 3.09
CA GLY A 27 9.18 -3.43 4.24
C GLY A 27 8.72 -4.04 5.55
N TYR A 28 7.41 -4.10 5.81
CA TYR A 28 6.88 -4.60 7.07
C TYR A 28 6.56 -6.08 7.02
N LEU A 29 5.87 -6.55 5.97
CA LEU A 29 5.38 -7.94 5.91
C LEU A 29 6.33 -8.90 5.18
N ARG A 30 7.35 -8.38 4.49
CA ARG A 30 8.33 -9.16 3.71
C ARG A 30 7.64 -10.18 2.78
N ARG A 31 6.56 -9.78 2.09
CA ARG A 31 5.82 -10.62 1.13
C ARG A 31 5.23 -9.79 0.00
N ASN A 32 4.88 -10.44 -1.12
CA ASN A 32 4.00 -9.80 -2.09
C ASN A 32 2.58 -9.70 -1.53
N PRO A 33 1.79 -8.68 -1.91
CA PRO A 33 0.42 -8.55 -1.42
C PRO A 33 -0.50 -9.70 -1.82
N TYR A 34 -0.17 -10.39 -2.92
CA TYR A 34 -0.88 -11.57 -3.39
C TYR A 34 -0.54 -12.84 -2.61
N ASP A 35 0.65 -12.92 -2.00
CA ASP A 35 1.10 -14.14 -1.35
C ASP A 35 0.25 -14.42 -0.09
N PRO A 36 0.06 -15.71 0.29
CA PRO A 36 -0.49 -16.07 1.58
C PRO A 36 0.16 -15.26 2.72
N PRO A 37 -0.60 -14.78 3.72
CA PRO A 37 -1.93 -15.22 4.14
C PRO A 37 -3.11 -14.49 3.47
N GLU A 38 -2.93 -13.84 2.32
CA GLU A 38 -4.05 -13.25 1.59
C GLU A 38 -5.11 -14.33 1.25
N LEU A 39 -6.29 -14.22 1.87
CA LEU A 39 -7.30 -15.29 1.88
C LEU A 39 -7.84 -15.60 0.48
N THR A 40 -8.00 -14.57 -0.32
CA THR A 40 -8.63 -14.60 -1.65
C THR A 40 -7.62 -14.67 -2.78
N LEU A 41 -6.33 -14.42 -2.51
CA LEU A 41 -5.28 -14.30 -3.52
C LEU A 41 -5.73 -13.38 -4.69
N ASP A 42 -6.28 -12.20 -4.38
CA ASP A 42 -6.82 -11.27 -5.40
C ASP A 42 -6.43 -9.80 -5.14
N TYR A 43 -5.43 -9.57 -4.30
CA TYR A 43 -4.96 -8.24 -3.88
C TYR A 43 -5.99 -7.43 -3.08
N GLN A 44 -7.01 -8.04 -2.46
CA GLN A 44 -8.03 -7.31 -1.69
C GLN A 44 -7.40 -6.35 -0.65
N GLY A 45 -6.43 -6.83 0.14
CA GLY A 45 -5.74 -6.01 1.13
C GLY A 45 -4.99 -4.83 0.50
N TYR A 46 -4.28 -5.08 -0.62
CA TYR A 46 -3.56 -4.03 -1.34
C TYR A 46 -4.50 -2.97 -1.90
N ASN A 47 -5.60 -3.40 -2.53
CA ASN A 47 -6.61 -2.51 -3.10
C ASN A 47 -7.30 -1.68 -2.01
N PHE A 48 -7.58 -2.27 -0.84
CA PHE A 48 -8.10 -1.56 0.32
C PHE A 48 -7.15 -0.43 0.75
N TRP A 49 -5.87 -0.73 0.94
CA TRP A 49 -4.89 0.27 1.38
C TRP A 49 -4.63 1.35 0.34
N LEU A 50 -4.58 1.00 -0.94
CA LEU A 50 -4.45 1.95 -2.04
C LEU A 50 -5.66 2.88 -2.11
N ALA A 51 -6.88 2.34 -2.01
CA ALA A 51 -8.10 3.14 -1.99
C ALA A 51 -8.10 4.10 -0.79
N LYS A 52 -7.77 3.61 0.41
CA LYS A 52 -7.68 4.43 1.62
C LYS A 52 -6.67 5.57 1.45
N LEU A 53 -5.47 5.29 0.96
CA LEU A 53 -4.43 6.30 0.71
C LEU A 53 -4.91 7.37 -0.27
N ASN A 54 -5.58 6.97 -1.34
CA ASN A 54 -6.14 7.89 -2.33
C ASN A 54 -7.23 8.78 -1.73
N THR A 55 -8.11 8.26 -0.87
CA THR A 55 -9.13 9.06 -0.17
C THR A 55 -8.52 10.14 0.72
N PHE A 56 -7.34 9.89 1.28
CA PHE A 56 -6.59 10.88 2.07
C PHE A 56 -5.59 11.69 1.24
N GLY A 57 -5.69 11.69 -0.10
CA GLY A 57 -4.86 12.51 -0.98
C GLY A 57 -3.37 12.14 -0.93
N GLY A 58 -3.03 10.88 -0.64
CA GLY A 58 -1.64 10.44 -0.47
C GLY A 58 -1.07 10.69 0.94
N ASN A 59 -1.85 11.25 1.86
CA ASN A 59 -1.40 11.43 3.25
C ASN A 59 -1.48 10.10 4.02
N TYR A 60 -0.35 9.39 4.08
CA TYR A 60 -0.25 8.09 4.75
C TYR A 60 -0.43 8.16 6.27
N VAL A 61 -0.20 9.32 6.89
CA VAL A 61 -0.42 9.55 8.33
C VAL A 61 -1.92 9.56 8.61
N ASN A 62 -2.68 10.33 7.83
CA ASN A 62 -4.14 10.38 7.93
C ASN A 62 -4.80 9.05 7.53
N ALA A 63 -4.19 8.32 6.58
CA ALA A 63 -4.62 6.97 6.22
C ALA A 63 -4.23 5.91 7.27
N GLU A 64 -3.49 6.28 8.32
CA GLU A 64 -2.98 5.42 9.39
C GLU A 64 -2.21 4.18 8.89
N MET A 65 -1.60 4.25 7.71
CA MET A 65 -1.05 3.06 7.04
C MET A 65 0.09 2.42 7.83
N VAL A 66 1.15 3.18 8.11
CA VAL A 66 2.34 2.65 8.79
C VAL A 66 2.00 2.02 10.14
N LYS A 67 1.16 2.71 10.92
CA LYS A 67 0.67 2.21 12.21
C LYS A 67 -0.04 0.88 12.03
N ALA A 68 -0.99 0.79 11.09
CA ALA A 68 -1.76 -0.42 10.87
C ALA A 68 -0.91 -1.62 10.44
N PHE A 69 0.12 -1.41 9.61
CA PHE A 69 1.03 -2.49 9.21
C PHE A 69 1.85 -3.01 10.40
N ILE A 70 2.45 -2.13 11.20
CA ILE A 70 3.26 -2.52 12.38
C ILE A 70 2.40 -3.15 13.48
N THR A 71 1.17 -2.69 13.68
CA THR A 71 0.26 -3.25 14.69
C THR A 71 -0.55 -4.45 14.20
N SER A 72 -0.45 -4.81 12.92
CA SER A 72 -1.17 -5.96 12.35
C SER A 72 -0.79 -7.24 13.09
N ASP A 73 -1.75 -8.18 13.18
CA ASP A 73 -1.47 -9.49 13.77
C ASP A 73 -0.38 -10.22 12.99
N GLU A 74 -0.36 -10.11 11.66
CA GLU A 74 0.68 -10.71 10.83
C GLU A 74 2.08 -10.20 11.20
N TYR A 75 2.27 -8.87 11.28
CA TYR A 75 3.57 -8.29 11.64
C TYR A 75 4.00 -8.70 13.05
N ARG A 76 3.09 -8.59 14.03
CA ARG A 76 3.41 -8.92 15.43
C ARG A 76 3.76 -10.40 15.60
N HIS A 77 3.03 -11.32 14.98
CA HIS A 77 3.34 -12.75 15.09
C HIS A 77 4.65 -13.15 14.39
N ARG A 78 5.03 -12.46 13.30
CA ARG A 78 6.22 -12.82 12.52
C ARG A 78 7.49 -12.08 12.95
N PHE A 79 7.35 -10.84 13.40
CA PHE A 79 8.48 -9.90 13.60
C PHE A 79 8.35 -9.05 14.87
N GLY A 80 7.26 -9.17 15.63
CA GLY A 80 7.12 -8.52 16.92
C GLY A 80 8.04 -9.16 17.98
N PRO A 81 8.31 -8.45 19.09
CA PRO A 81 9.05 -8.99 20.22
C PRO A 81 8.29 -10.12 20.94
#